data_AF-A0A8C5Z865-F1
#
_entry.id   AF-A0A8C5Z865-F1
#
_cell.length_a   1.000
_cell.length_b   1.000
_cell.length_c   1.000
_cell.angle_alpha   90.00
_cell.angle_beta   90.00
_cell.angle_gamma   90.00
#
_symmetry.space_group_name_H-M   'P 1'
#
loop_
_entity.id
_entity.type
_entity.pdbx_description
1 polymer ?
#
loop_
_entity_poly.entity_id
_entity_poly.type
_entity_poly.pdbx_seq_one_letter_code
_entity_poly.pdbx_strand_id
1 'polypeptide(L)'
;MELNYSLVQKVVSRFPPVPQQQLLLAGLPPGSTRCVTCAVVGNGGILNNSHVGQEIDSHDYVFRLSGAVIKGYEQDVGTRTSFYGFTAFSLTQSLLILGSRGFRHVPGGEDIRYLHFLEGTRDYEWLEALLLNQTLQRKSLFWFRHRPQEAFQEALQLDRYLLLHPDFLRYMKNRFLRSKTLDGSHWRIYRPTTGALLLLTALHLCDKVSAYGFITEGHERFSDHYYDKSWKRVVFYINHDFKLERAVWKRLHDEGIIWLYQRPQTAKN
;
A
#
# COMPACT_ATOMS: atom_id res chain seq x y z
N MET A 1 -4.81 -21.78 1.61
CA MET A 1 -5.43 -22.01 0.29
C MET A 1 -4.29 -22.41 -0.61
N GLU A 2 -4.34 -23.58 -1.22
CA GLU A 2 -3.27 -24.00 -2.11
C GLU A 2 -3.33 -23.14 -3.37
N LEU A 3 -2.23 -22.44 -3.66
CA LEU A 3 -2.10 -21.70 -4.90
C LEU A 3 -1.99 -22.69 -6.06
N ASN A 4 -2.64 -22.39 -7.18
CA ASN A 4 -2.50 -23.20 -8.38
C ASN A 4 -1.06 -23.05 -8.92
N TYR A 5 -0.26 -24.11 -8.78
CA TYR A 5 1.14 -24.11 -9.19
C TYR A 5 1.34 -23.70 -10.65
N SER A 6 0.51 -24.23 -11.57
CA SER A 6 0.60 -23.92 -13.00
C SER A 6 0.37 -22.44 -13.27
N LEU A 7 -0.61 -21.83 -12.59
CA LEU A 7 -0.87 -20.38 -12.70
C LEU A 7 0.34 -19.57 -12.17
N VAL A 8 0.83 -19.90 -10.98
CA VAL A 8 1.97 -19.19 -10.37
C VAL A 8 3.22 -19.29 -11.26
N GLN A 9 3.58 -20.50 -11.70
CA GLN A 9 4.72 -20.73 -12.58
C GLN A 9 4.59 -19.96 -13.90
N LYS A 10 3.39 -19.95 -14.50
CA LYS A 10 3.11 -19.26 -15.76
C LYS A 10 3.31 -17.75 -15.67
N VAL A 11 2.89 -17.11 -14.58
CA VAL A 11 2.99 -15.64 -14.46
C VAL A 11 4.35 -15.20 -13.93
N VAL A 12 4.91 -15.86 -12.92
CA VAL A 12 6.18 -15.44 -12.30
C VAL A 12 7.35 -15.59 -13.28
N SER A 13 7.35 -16.62 -14.13
CA SER A 13 8.41 -16.83 -15.14
C SER A 13 8.45 -15.78 -16.26
N ARG A 14 7.42 -14.92 -16.36
CA ARG A 14 7.36 -13.81 -17.33
C ARG A 14 7.98 -12.51 -16.81
N PHE A 15 8.27 -12.43 -15.51
CA PHE A 15 8.95 -11.28 -14.93
C PHE A 15 10.47 -11.44 -15.07
N PRO A 16 11.21 -10.35 -15.33
CA PRO A 16 12.65 -10.40 -15.46
C PRO A 16 13.30 -10.92 -14.17
N PRO A 17 14.37 -11.74 -14.25
CA PRO A 17 15.03 -12.28 -13.06
C PRO A 17 15.67 -11.15 -12.21
N VAL A 18 15.79 -11.44 -10.91
CA VAL A 18 16.16 -10.50 -9.84
C VAL A 18 17.60 -9.91 -9.88
N PRO A 19 18.61 -10.36 -10.68
CA PRO A 19 19.93 -9.70 -10.69
C PRO A 19 19.89 -8.20 -11.02
N GLN A 20 18.77 -7.69 -11.54
CA GLN A 20 18.51 -6.29 -11.88
C GLN A 20 17.48 -5.61 -10.95
N GLN A 21 16.86 -6.34 -10.01
CA GLN A 21 15.87 -5.81 -9.06
C GLN A 21 16.52 -5.53 -7.69
N GLN A 22 17.64 -4.81 -7.68
CA GLN A 22 18.05 -4.14 -6.45
C GLN A 22 17.05 -3.00 -6.20
N LEU A 23 16.09 -3.22 -5.31
CA LEU A 23 15.24 -2.16 -4.77
C LEU A 23 16.03 -1.12 -3.96
N LEU A 24 17.33 -1.33 -3.76
CA LEU A 24 18.23 -0.39 -3.11
C LEU A 24 18.90 0.53 -4.14
N LEU A 25 18.23 1.66 -4.41
CA LEU A 25 18.91 2.97 -4.46
C LEU A 25 19.20 3.51 -3.04
N ALA A 26 19.05 2.67 -2.00
CA ALA A 26 19.62 2.89 -0.67
C ALA A 26 21.05 2.34 -0.53
N GLY A 27 21.63 1.84 -1.63
CA GLY A 27 23.08 1.77 -1.75
C GLY A 27 23.59 3.13 -2.19
N LEU A 28 23.65 4.10 -1.29
CA LEU A 28 24.45 5.28 -1.58
C LEU A 28 25.89 4.82 -1.89
N PRO A 29 26.65 5.55 -2.73
CA PRO A 29 28.03 5.20 -3.01
C PRO A 29 28.80 4.96 -1.70
N PRO A 30 29.73 3.99 -1.64
CA PRO A 30 30.56 3.77 -0.47
C PRO A 30 31.17 5.10 0.02
N GLY A 31 30.85 5.51 1.26
CA GLY A 31 31.29 6.79 1.84
C GLY A 31 30.26 7.93 1.79
N SER A 32 29.06 7.71 1.26
CA SER A 32 27.98 8.70 1.36
C SER A 32 27.41 8.78 2.77
N THR A 33 27.26 10.00 3.28
CA THR A 33 26.64 10.31 4.58
C THR A 33 25.15 10.63 4.49
N ARG A 34 24.55 10.50 3.30
CA ARG A 34 23.14 10.85 3.06
C ARG A 34 22.25 9.80 3.73
N CYS A 35 21.11 10.21 4.29
CA CYS A 35 20.08 9.28 4.77
C CYS A 35 18.95 9.24 3.75
N VAL A 36 18.46 8.06 3.39
CA VAL A 36 17.27 7.88 2.58
C VAL A 36 16.04 8.04 3.46
N THR A 37 15.32 9.14 3.25
CA THR A 37 14.09 9.48 3.96
C THR A 37 12.87 9.07 3.14
N CYS A 38 11.91 8.38 3.78
CA CYS A 38 10.72 7.88 3.11
C CYS A 38 9.45 8.30 3.83
N ALA A 39 8.52 8.91 3.09
CA ALA A 39 7.16 9.13 3.55
C ALA A 39 6.26 7.98 3.07
N VAL A 40 5.50 7.37 3.98
CA VAL A 40 4.48 6.37 3.66
C VAL A 40 3.13 6.97 3.93
N VAL A 41 2.31 7.10 2.89
CA VAL A 41 1.01 7.77 2.94
C VAL A 41 -0.11 6.73 2.85
N GLY A 42 -0.71 6.43 4.01
CA GLY A 42 -1.98 5.74 4.11
C GLY A 42 -3.15 6.66 3.73
N ASN A 43 -4.35 6.07 3.62
CA ASN A 43 -5.53 6.80 3.15
C ASN A 43 -6.45 7.31 4.26
N GLY A 44 -6.04 7.23 5.53
CA GLY A 44 -6.89 7.52 6.68
C GLY A 44 -7.33 8.99 6.77
N GLY A 45 -8.53 9.22 7.30
CA GLY A 45 -9.14 10.55 7.41
C GLY A 45 -8.39 11.58 8.25
N ILE A 46 -7.41 11.16 9.06
CA ILE A 46 -6.57 12.05 9.85
C ILE A 46 -5.81 13.07 8.99
N LEU A 47 -5.56 12.77 7.70
CA LEU A 47 -4.91 13.68 6.77
C LEU A 47 -5.81 14.79 6.22
N ASN A 48 -7.13 14.69 6.35
CA ASN A 48 -8.01 15.74 5.84
C ASN A 48 -7.81 17.06 6.62
N ASN A 49 -7.53 18.15 5.91
CA ASN A 49 -7.15 19.46 6.45
C ASN A 49 -5.99 19.38 7.45
N SER A 50 -4.96 18.59 7.11
CA SER A 50 -3.73 18.45 7.87
C SER A 50 -2.62 19.38 7.38
N HIS A 51 -2.67 19.79 6.11
CA HIS A 51 -1.67 20.63 5.46
C HIS A 51 -0.22 20.10 5.48
N VAL A 52 -0.04 18.78 5.65
CA VAL A 52 1.31 18.15 5.69
C VAL A 52 1.83 17.73 4.30
N GLY A 53 1.14 18.10 3.22
CA GLY A 53 1.51 17.69 1.87
C GLY A 53 2.91 18.13 1.45
N GLN A 54 3.33 19.34 1.85
CA GLN A 54 4.69 19.83 1.58
C GLN A 54 5.76 19.04 2.35
N GLU A 55 5.47 18.62 3.58
CA GLU A 55 6.37 17.79 4.40
C GLU A 55 6.47 16.37 3.82
N ILE A 56 5.36 15.80 3.35
CA ILE A 56 5.36 14.52 2.64
C ILE A 56 6.26 14.62 1.41
N ASP A 57 6.07 15.65 0.59
CA ASP A 57 6.83 15.83 -0.65
C ASP A 57 8.31 16.21 -0.43
N SER A 58 8.72 16.58 0.79
CA SER A 58 10.13 16.86 1.11
C SER A 58 10.98 15.62 1.36
N HIS A 59 10.37 14.42 1.47
CA HIS A 59 11.10 13.16 1.63
C HIS A 59 11.76 12.73 0.31
N ASP A 60 12.81 11.92 0.36
CA ASP A 60 13.46 11.41 -0.86
C ASP A 60 12.50 10.56 -1.69
N TYR A 61 11.78 9.65 -1.02
CA TYR A 61 10.80 8.76 -1.64
C TYR A 61 9.43 8.85 -0.96
N VAL A 62 8.37 8.80 -1.78
CA VAL A 62 6.99 8.79 -1.29
C VAL A 62 6.29 7.50 -1.71
N PHE A 63 5.82 6.75 -0.72
CA PHE A 63 5.09 5.50 -0.86
C PHE A 63 3.59 5.77 -0.70
N ARG A 64 2.78 5.37 -1.69
CA ARG A 64 1.31 5.47 -1.66
C ARG A 64 0.68 4.12 -1.95
N LEU A 65 -0.61 3.94 -1.66
CA LEU A 65 -1.29 2.69 -1.93
C LEU A 65 -2.77 2.81 -2.25
N SER A 66 -3.30 1.78 -2.92
CA SER A 66 -4.74 1.57 -3.10
C SER A 66 -5.42 2.86 -3.62
N GLY A 67 -6.51 3.33 -3.00
CA GLY A 67 -7.19 4.55 -3.44
C GLY A 67 -6.47 5.83 -3.01
N ALA A 68 -5.28 6.09 -3.55
CA ALA A 68 -4.49 7.29 -3.27
C ALA A 68 -5.00 8.49 -4.09
N VAL A 69 -6.09 9.12 -3.65
CA VAL A 69 -6.68 10.29 -4.30
C VAL A 69 -5.84 11.54 -4.02
N ILE A 70 -5.09 12.01 -5.01
CA ILE A 70 -4.27 13.23 -4.86
C ILE A 70 -5.05 14.50 -5.23
N LYS A 71 -5.79 14.46 -6.35
CA LYS A 71 -6.45 15.64 -6.92
C LYS A 71 -7.44 16.26 -5.93
N GLY A 72 -7.20 17.52 -5.57
CA GLY A 72 -8.00 18.29 -4.60
C GLY A 72 -7.64 18.07 -3.14
N TYR A 73 -6.58 17.30 -2.84
CA TYR A 73 -6.04 17.05 -1.50
C TYR A 73 -4.52 17.28 -1.43
N GLU A 74 -3.93 17.94 -2.43
CA GLU A 74 -2.49 18.11 -2.58
C GLU A 74 -1.85 18.80 -1.37
N GLN A 75 -2.55 19.75 -0.75
CA GLN A 75 -2.08 20.42 0.46
C GLN A 75 -1.96 19.47 1.65
N ASP A 76 -2.80 18.44 1.70
CA ASP A 76 -2.88 17.48 2.80
C ASP A 76 -1.97 16.27 2.59
N VAL A 77 -1.91 15.78 1.35
CA VAL A 77 -1.26 14.50 1.05
C VAL A 77 -0.06 14.62 0.13
N GLY A 78 0.24 15.82 -0.39
CA GLY A 78 1.31 16.06 -1.35
C GLY A 78 0.97 15.56 -2.75
N THR A 79 1.93 15.64 -3.65
CA THR A 79 1.79 15.32 -5.07
C THR A 79 2.77 14.25 -5.54
N ARG A 80 3.90 14.08 -4.86
CA ARG A 80 4.95 13.14 -5.27
C ARG A 80 4.53 11.70 -4.99
N THR A 81 4.92 10.80 -5.88
CA THR A 81 4.82 9.35 -5.71
C THR A 81 6.07 8.74 -6.31
N SER A 82 6.74 7.87 -5.55
CA SER A 82 7.91 7.10 -6.01
C SER A 82 7.57 5.62 -6.06
N PHE A 83 6.80 5.14 -5.08
CA PHE A 83 6.35 3.76 -5.00
C PHE A 83 4.82 3.72 -4.82
N TYR A 84 4.15 2.88 -5.59
CA TYR A 84 2.71 2.67 -5.47
C TYR A 84 2.37 1.21 -5.20
N GLY A 85 1.88 0.93 -3.99
CA GLY A 85 1.59 -0.40 -3.50
C GLY A 85 0.11 -0.81 -3.61
N PHE A 86 -0.16 -2.06 -4.02
CA PHE A 86 -1.53 -2.56 -4.10
C PHE A 86 -1.63 -4.08 -4.07
N THR A 87 -2.83 -4.57 -3.76
CA THR A 87 -3.29 -5.91 -4.14
C THR A 87 -4.25 -5.76 -5.31
N ALA A 88 -4.48 -6.81 -6.08
CA ALA A 88 -5.43 -6.78 -7.19
C ALA A 88 -6.83 -6.32 -6.73
N PHE A 89 -7.25 -6.70 -5.53
CA PHE A 89 -8.55 -6.27 -5.01
C PHE A 89 -8.57 -4.83 -4.52
N SER A 90 -7.55 -4.38 -3.78
CA SER A 90 -7.55 -3.00 -3.31
C SER A 90 -7.53 -2.03 -4.49
N LEU A 91 -6.75 -2.31 -5.54
CA LEU A 91 -6.71 -1.50 -6.75
C LEU A 91 -8.06 -1.50 -7.50
N THR A 92 -8.60 -2.68 -7.81
CA THR A 92 -9.87 -2.77 -8.55
C THR A 92 -11.04 -2.12 -7.81
N GLN A 93 -11.13 -2.31 -6.49
CA GLN A 93 -12.13 -1.62 -5.67
C GLN A 93 -11.95 -0.10 -5.72
N SER A 94 -10.71 0.38 -5.58
CA SER A 94 -10.44 1.83 -5.64
C SER A 94 -10.81 2.44 -6.98
N LEU A 95 -10.47 1.82 -8.10
CA LEU A 95 -10.86 2.29 -9.44
C LEU A 95 -12.38 2.37 -9.61
N LEU A 96 -13.11 1.35 -9.15
CA LEU A 96 -14.57 1.30 -9.25
C LEU A 96 -15.25 2.38 -8.40
N ILE A 97 -14.84 2.55 -7.14
CA ILE A 97 -15.55 3.42 -6.19
C ILE A 97 -15.07 4.88 -6.22
N LEU A 98 -13.83 5.12 -6.66
CA LEU A 98 -13.19 6.44 -6.63
C LEU A 98 -12.96 7.03 -8.03
N GLY A 99 -13.32 6.35 -9.12
CA GLY A 99 -13.18 6.86 -10.49
C GLY A 99 -13.89 8.21 -10.71
N SER A 100 -15.07 8.40 -10.13
CA SER A 100 -15.81 9.67 -10.12
C SER A 100 -15.18 10.74 -9.23
N ARG A 101 -14.34 10.33 -8.27
CA ARG A 101 -13.57 11.20 -7.36
C ARG A 101 -12.16 11.49 -7.85
N GLY A 102 -11.84 11.16 -9.10
CA GLY A 102 -10.57 11.46 -9.74
C GLY A 102 -9.55 10.33 -9.76
N PHE A 103 -9.81 9.20 -9.09
CA PHE A 103 -8.91 8.04 -9.10
C PHE A 103 -9.27 7.07 -10.23
N ARG A 104 -9.00 7.51 -11.48
CA ARG A 104 -9.29 6.73 -12.69
C ARG A 104 -8.15 5.81 -13.12
N HIS A 105 -6.94 6.16 -12.72
CA HIS A 105 -5.72 5.40 -12.96
C HIS A 105 -4.87 5.44 -11.68
N VAL A 106 -3.94 4.51 -11.56
CA VAL A 106 -2.86 4.62 -10.57
C VAL A 106 -2.00 5.86 -10.87
N PRO A 107 -1.26 6.40 -9.89
CA PRO A 107 -0.31 7.48 -10.15
C PRO A 107 0.67 7.12 -11.28
N GLY A 108 0.76 7.97 -12.29
CA GLY A 108 1.68 7.84 -13.43
C GLY A 108 2.92 8.73 -13.30
N GLY A 109 4.00 8.34 -13.97
CA GLY A 109 5.29 9.05 -13.94
C GLY A 109 6.45 8.13 -14.30
N GLU A 110 7.49 8.70 -14.92
CA GLU A 110 8.61 7.94 -15.46
C GLU A 110 9.43 7.18 -14.39
N ASP A 111 9.43 7.65 -13.14
CA ASP A 111 10.21 7.06 -12.06
C ASP A 111 9.40 6.24 -11.05
N ILE A 112 8.10 6.04 -11.30
CA ILE A 112 7.21 5.33 -10.37
C ILE A 112 7.43 3.82 -10.48
N ARG A 113 7.65 3.18 -9.33
CA ARG A 113 7.71 1.72 -9.19
C ARG A 113 6.44 1.18 -8.54
N TYR A 114 5.86 0.17 -9.16
CA TYR A 114 4.63 -0.46 -8.72
C TYR A 114 4.94 -1.69 -7.87
N LEU A 115 4.41 -1.74 -6.64
CA LEU A 115 4.64 -2.82 -5.69
C LEU A 115 3.37 -3.68 -5.57
N HIS A 116 3.35 -4.85 -6.19
CA HIS A 116 2.21 -5.77 -6.12
C HIS A 116 2.40 -6.78 -4.97
N PHE A 117 1.55 -6.66 -3.95
CA PHE A 117 1.47 -7.61 -2.84
C PHE A 117 0.66 -8.84 -3.26
N LEU A 118 1.33 -9.99 -3.39
CA LEU A 118 0.74 -11.26 -3.83
C LEU A 118 0.12 -12.02 -2.65
N GLU A 119 -1.14 -11.69 -2.31
CA GLU A 119 -1.81 -12.26 -1.12
C GLU A 119 -2.59 -13.55 -1.40
N GLY A 120 -2.93 -13.83 -2.66
CA GLY A 120 -3.62 -15.07 -3.02
C GLY A 120 -3.84 -15.24 -4.51
N THR A 121 -4.59 -16.28 -4.88
CA THR A 121 -4.87 -16.67 -6.28
C THR A 121 -5.31 -15.52 -7.17
N ARG A 122 -6.15 -14.62 -6.63
CA ARG A 122 -6.65 -13.42 -7.33
C ARG A 122 -5.53 -12.50 -7.83
N ASP A 123 -4.43 -12.38 -7.11
CA ASP A 123 -3.30 -11.55 -7.52
C ASP A 123 -2.56 -12.17 -8.71
N TYR A 124 -2.44 -13.50 -8.73
CA TYR A 124 -1.87 -14.20 -9.89
C TYR A 124 -2.80 -14.20 -11.10
N GLU A 125 -4.12 -14.27 -10.91
CA GLU A 125 -5.11 -14.10 -11.99
C GLU A 125 -5.07 -12.68 -12.57
N TRP A 126 -4.87 -11.67 -11.73
CA TRP A 126 -4.60 -10.28 -12.16
C TRP A 126 -3.36 -10.18 -13.02
N LEU A 127 -2.25 -10.79 -12.60
CA LEU A 127 -1.00 -10.80 -13.37
C LEU A 127 -1.16 -11.50 -14.71
N GLU A 128 -1.85 -12.64 -14.75
CA GLU A 128 -2.13 -13.35 -16.00
C GLU A 128 -2.92 -12.46 -16.97
N ALA A 129 -3.98 -11.81 -16.50
CA ALA A 129 -4.80 -10.91 -17.31
C ALA A 129 -4.03 -9.65 -17.74
N LEU A 130 -3.15 -9.11 -16.89
CA LEU A 130 -2.27 -7.99 -17.20
C LEU A 130 -1.28 -8.34 -18.32
N LEU A 131 -0.63 -9.50 -18.23
CA LEU A 131 0.36 -9.97 -19.21
C LEU A 131 -0.27 -10.31 -20.56
N LEU A 132 -1.49 -10.86 -20.54
CA LEU A 132 -2.23 -11.22 -21.76
C LEU A 132 -3.06 -10.06 -22.33
N ASN A 133 -3.04 -8.90 -21.69
CA ASN A 133 -3.85 -7.73 -22.04
C ASN A 133 -5.34 -8.07 -22.24
N GLN A 134 -5.90 -8.84 -21.31
CA GLN A 134 -7.27 -9.32 -21.37
C GLN A 134 -8.05 -8.94 -20.11
N THR A 135 -9.38 -9.01 -20.19
CA THR A 135 -10.24 -8.88 -19.02
C THR A 135 -10.07 -10.09 -18.10
N LEU A 136 -10.39 -9.93 -16.82
CA LEU A 136 -10.39 -11.04 -15.88
C LEU A 136 -11.52 -12.03 -16.23
N GLN A 137 -11.16 -13.17 -16.82
CA GLN A 137 -12.12 -14.19 -17.27
C GLN A 137 -12.49 -15.22 -16.17
N ARG A 138 -11.81 -15.22 -15.02
CA ARG A 138 -11.92 -16.26 -13.97
C ARG A 138 -12.83 -15.87 -12.79
N LYS A 139 -13.06 -16.82 -11.87
CA LYS A 139 -13.98 -16.71 -10.72
C LYS A 139 -13.70 -15.51 -9.79
N SER A 140 -12.45 -15.06 -9.65
CA SER A 140 -12.12 -13.91 -8.79
C SER A 140 -12.24 -12.59 -9.55
N LEU A 141 -12.79 -11.55 -8.90
CA LEU A 141 -12.93 -10.20 -9.47
C LEU A 141 -13.74 -10.14 -10.78
N PHE A 142 -14.62 -11.11 -11.06
CA PHE A 142 -15.43 -11.14 -12.29
C PHE A 142 -16.30 -9.89 -12.53
N TRP A 143 -16.58 -9.12 -11.47
CA TRP A 143 -17.28 -7.84 -11.53
C TRP A 143 -16.42 -6.71 -12.11
N PHE A 144 -15.09 -6.83 -12.09
CA PHE A 144 -14.18 -5.87 -12.69
C PHE A 144 -14.02 -6.17 -14.18
N ARG A 145 -14.88 -5.56 -15.01
CA ARG A 145 -14.98 -5.81 -16.46
C ARG A 145 -13.96 -5.02 -17.31
N HIS A 146 -12.85 -4.60 -16.71
CA HIS A 146 -11.78 -3.85 -17.35
C HIS A 146 -10.51 -4.69 -17.44
N ARG A 147 -9.64 -4.35 -18.40
CA ARG A 147 -8.32 -4.98 -18.48
C ARG A 147 -7.42 -4.40 -17.39
N PRO A 148 -6.61 -5.21 -16.69
CA PRO A 148 -5.65 -4.68 -15.71
C PRO A 148 -4.72 -3.60 -16.25
N GLN A 149 -4.36 -3.63 -17.53
CA GLN A 149 -3.55 -2.60 -18.18
C GLN A 149 -4.23 -1.22 -18.19
N GLU A 150 -5.56 -1.16 -18.23
CA GLU A 150 -6.32 0.10 -18.18
C GLU A 150 -6.23 0.80 -16.82
N ALA A 151 -5.74 0.13 -15.78
CA ALA A 151 -5.45 0.79 -14.51
C ALA A 151 -4.24 1.73 -14.59
N PHE A 152 -3.39 1.57 -15.60
CA PHE A 152 -2.16 2.33 -15.82
C PHE A 152 -2.37 3.31 -16.98
N GLN A 153 -2.04 4.58 -16.76
CA GLN A 153 -2.24 5.63 -17.77
C GLN A 153 -1.26 5.50 -18.95
N GLU A 154 -0.06 5.01 -18.68
CA GLU A 154 1.01 4.82 -19.64
C GLU A 154 1.28 3.33 -19.88
N ALA A 155 1.97 3.02 -20.98
CA ALA A 155 2.38 1.66 -21.28
C ALA A 155 3.28 1.11 -20.15
N LEU A 156 2.76 0.12 -19.42
CA LEU A 156 3.44 -0.45 -18.26
C LEU A 156 4.76 -1.11 -18.68
N GLN A 157 5.86 -0.60 -18.12
CA GLN A 157 7.18 -1.20 -18.23
C GLN A 157 7.36 -2.22 -17.09
N LEU A 158 7.62 -3.49 -17.44
CA LEU A 158 7.65 -4.60 -16.46
C LEU A 158 8.85 -4.53 -15.50
N ASP A 159 9.92 -3.82 -15.86
CA ASP A 159 11.06 -3.51 -14.98
C ASP A 159 10.68 -2.61 -13.79
N ARG A 160 9.62 -1.80 -13.94
CA ARG A 160 9.04 -0.96 -12.89
C ARG A 160 7.94 -1.67 -12.10
N TYR A 161 7.53 -2.86 -12.50
CA TYR A 161 6.49 -3.65 -11.83
C TYR A 161 7.12 -4.74 -10.98
N LEU A 162 7.12 -4.52 -9.66
CA LEU A 162 7.83 -5.34 -8.71
C LEU A 162 6.85 -6.21 -7.93
N LEU A 163 7.17 -7.50 -7.86
CA LEU A 163 6.40 -8.48 -7.11
C LEU A 163 7.01 -8.64 -5.73
N LEU A 164 6.20 -8.43 -4.68
CA LEU A 164 6.69 -8.66 -3.33
C LEU A 164 6.73 -10.14 -3.00
N HIS A 165 7.88 -10.56 -2.46
CA HIS A 165 8.14 -11.96 -2.19
C HIS A 165 7.14 -12.51 -1.15
N PRO A 166 6.44 -13.62 -1.42
CA PRO A 166 5.46 -14.18 -0.49
C PRO A 166 6.02 -14.49 0.91
N ASP A 167 7.28 -14.92 1.02
CA ASP A 167 7.91 -15.11 2.33
C ASP A 167 8.15 -13.81 3.10
N PHE A 168 8.35 -12.69 2.41
CA PHE A 168 8.44 -11.38 3.07
C PHE A 168 7.08 -10.98 3.65
N LEU A 169 5.98 -11.24 2.91
CA LEU A 169 4.62 -11.05 3.44
C LEU A 169 4.35 -11.94 4.66
N ARG A 170 4.78 -13.21 4.60
CA ARG A 170 4.68 -14.16 5.72
C ARG A 170 5.51 -13.71 6.92
N TYR A 171 6.72 -13.20 6.69
CA TYR A 171 7.59 -12.65 7.72
C TYR A 171 6.93 -11.44 8.42
N MET A 172 6.44 -10.45 7.66
CA MET A 172 5.75 -9.28 8.20
C MET A 172 4.54 -9.69 9.06
N LYS A 173 3.73 -10.61 8.53
CA LYS A 173 2.57 -11.17 9.23
C LYS A 173 2.97 -11.90 10.52
N ASN A 174 4.02 -12.71 10.50
CA ASN A 174 4.35 -13.56 11.66
C ASN A 174 5.21 -12.85 12.72
N ARG A 175 5.97 -11.81 12.35
CA ARG A 175 6.91 -11.13 13.24
C ARG A 175 6.41 -9.80 13.78
N PHE A 176 5.63 -9.06 13.00
CA PHE A 176 5.09 -7.76 13.41
C PHE A 176 3.59 -7.84 13.71
N LEU A 177 2.83 -8.56 12.87
CA LEU A 177 1.37 -8.51 12.87
C LEU A 177 0.76 -9.90 13.11
N ARG A 178 1.22 -10.61 14.14
CA ARG A 178 0.69 -11.95 14.45
C ARG A 178 -0.62 -11.85 15.23
N SER A 179 -1.74 -11.63 14.53
CA SER A 179 -3.07 -11.57 15.15
C SER A 179 -3.53 -12.91 15.74
N LYS A 180 -4.33 -12.85 16.80
CA LYS A 180 -5.03 -14.02 17.38
C LYS A 180 -6.03 -14.65 16.39
N THR A 181 -6.45 -13.93 15.35
CA THR A 181 -7.29 -14.48 14.27
C THR A 181 -6.61 -15.66 13.57
N LEU A 182 -5.27 -15.71 13.56
CA LEU A 182 -4.49 -16.85 13.03
C LEU A 182 -4.70 -18.15 13.81
N ASP A 183 -5.11 -18.07 15.07
CA ASP A 183 -5.32 -19.22 15.95
C ASP A 183 -6.79 -19.70 15.93
N GLY A 184 -7.67 -19.03 15.17
CA GLY A 184 -9.11 -19.32 15.08
C GLY A 184 -9.58 -19.82 13.71
N SER A 185 -10.89 -20.00 13.55
CA SER A 185 -11.51 -20.48 12.30
C SER A 185 -11.31 -19.55 11.09
N HIS A 186 -11.06 -18.26 11.35
CA HIS A 186 -10.86 -17.23 10.31
C HIS A 186 -9.38 -17.08 9.89
N TRP A 187 -8.48 -17.95 10.33
CA TRP A 187 -7.05 -17.86 10.04
C TRP A 187 -6.73 -17.71 8.54
N ARG A 188 -7.55 -18.33 7.68
CA ARG A 188 -7.35 -18.36 6.22
C ARG A 188 -7.54 -17.01 5.55
N ILE A 189 -8.35 -16.13 6.12
CA ILE A 189 -8.65 -14.81 5.54
C ILE A 189 -7.83 -13.69 6.20
N TYR A 190 -7.23 -13.97 7.36
CA TYR A 190 -6.41 -12.99 8.05
C TYR A 190 -5.19 -12.57 7.23
N ARG A 191 -5.02 -11.26 7.11
CA ARG A 191 -3.91 -10.61 6.44
C ARG A 191 -3.70 -9.18 6.97
N PRO A 192 -2.47 -8.68 7.07
CA PRO A 192 -2.21 -7.26 7.27
C PRO A 192 -2.92 -6.39 6.21
N THR A 193 -3.23 -5.14 6.51
CA THR A 193 -3.71 -4.21 5.50
C THR A 193 -2.63 -3.95 4.44
N THR A 194 -3.03 -3.56 3.22
CA THR A 194 -2.06 -3.10 2.19
C THR A 194 -1.17 -1.98 2.73
N GLY A 195 -1.72 -1.12 3.60
CA GLY A 195 -0.98 -0.02 4.24
C GLY A 195 0.10 -0.55 5.17
N ALA A 196 -0.22 -1.55 5.99
CA ALA A 196 0.73 -2.21 6.86
C ALA A 196 1.87 -2.88 6.08
N LEU A 197 1.53 -3.59 4.99
CA LEU A 197 2.55 -4.21 4.14
C LEU A 197 3.45 -3.15 3.49
N LEU A 198 2.91 -2.01 3.06
CA LEU A 198 3.70 -0.92 2.47
C LEU A 198 4.61 -0.23 3.50
N LEU A 199 4.10 0.06 4.69
CA LEU A 199 4.88 0.70 5.77
C LEU A 199 6.03 -0.18 6.22
N LEU A 200 5.78 -1.48 6.43
CA LEU A 200 6.82 -2.43 6.77
C LEU A 200 7.80 -2.67 5.60
N THR A 201 7.35 -2.57 4.35
CA THR A 201 8.25 -2.60 3.19
C THR A 201 9.20 -1.40 3.20
N ALA A 202 8.68 -0.18 3.37
CA ALA A 202 9.51 1.03 3.48
C ALA A 202 10.50 0.94 4.65
N LEU A 203 10.09 0.37 5.78
CA LEU A 203 10.96 0.14 6.94
C LEU A 203 12.16 -0.77 6.64
N HIS A 204 12.06 -1.68 5.66
CA HIS A 204 13.17 -2.54 5.25
C HIS A 204 14.01 -1.94 4.10
N LEU A 205 13.60 -0.80 3.53
CA LEU A 205 14.25 -0.18 2.36
C LEU A 205 14.86 1.19 2.64
N CYS A 206 14.45 1.87 3.72
CA CYS A 206 14.79 3.26 3.99
C CYS A 206 15.51 3.41 5.34
N ASP A 207 16.34 4.45 5.47
CA ASP A 207 17.04 4.77 6.71
C ASP A 207 16.13 5.44 7.74
N LYS A 208 15.18 6.27 7.26
CA LYS A 208 14.17 6.93 8.09
C LYS A 208 12.80 6.87 7.44
N VAL A 209 11.79 6.53 8.22
CA VAL A 209 10.41 6.37 7.75
C VAL A 209 9.46 7.24 8.54
N SER A 210 8.67 8.03 7.83
CA SER A 210 7.58 8.85 8.36
C SER A 210 6.24 8.30 7.85
N ALA A 211 5.33 7.96 8.76
CA ALA A 211 4.03 7.36 8.46
C ALA A 211 2.91 8.40 8.59
N TYR A 212 2.19 8.64 7.49
CA TYR A 212 1.09 9.60 7.37
C TYR A 212 -0.22 8.86 7.07
N GLY A 213 -1.34 9.24 7.69
CA GLY A 213 -2.65 8.65 7.37
C GLY A 213 -2.85 7.21 7.84
N PHE A 214 -2.02 6.75 8.78
CA PHE A 214 -2.17 5.45 9.45
C PHE A 214 -3.10 5.56 10.66
N ILE A 215 -3.68 4.44 11.06
CA ILE A 215 -4.60 4.39 12.20
C ILE A 215 -3.87 4.73 13.51
N THR A 216 -4.44 5.64 14.29
CA THR A 216 -3.89 6.14 15.56
C THR A 216 -4.94 6.06 16.68
N GLU A 217 -4.51 6.33 17.91
CA GLU A 217 -5.47 6.55 19.00
C GLU A 217 -6.33 7.79 18.70
N GLY A 218 -7.63 7.70 18.98
CA GLY A 218 -8.58 8.76 18.63
C GLY A 218 -8.92 8.87 17.14
N HIS A 219 -8.65 7.82 16.34
CA HIS A 219 -9.02 7.77 14.91
C HIS A 219 -10.51 8.02 14.63
N GLU A 220 -11.40 7.68 15.57
CA GLU A 220 -12.86 7.89 15.49
C GLU A 220 -13.26 9.37 15.25
N ARG A 221 -12.36 10.31 15.56
CA ARG A 221 -12.54 11.75 15.30
C ARG A 221 -12.53 12.11 13.82
N PHE A 222 -12.00 11.22 12.98
CA PHE A 222 -11.82 11.42 11.56
C PHE A 222 -12.71 10.46 10.79
N SER A 223 -13.01 10.80 9.53
CA SER A 223 -13.67 9.86 8.61
C SER A 223 -12.74 8.69 8.29
N ASP A 224 -13.29 7.64 7.69
CA ASP A 224 -12.54 6.48 7.22
C ASP A 224 -11.38 6.90 6.30
N HIS A 225 -11.68 7.70 5.26
CA HIS A 225 -10.67 8.21 4.34
C HIS A 225 -10.59 9.74 4.32
N TYR A 226 -9.41 10.29 4.01
CA TYR A 226 -9.22 11.76 3.94
C TYR A 226 -10.05 12.42 2.84
N TYR A 227 -10.42 11.66 1.82
CA TYR A 227 -11.20 12.13 0.68
C TYR A 227 -12.72 11.89 0.81
N ASP A 228 -13.20 11.47 1.96
CA ASP A 228 -14.63 11.30 2.19
C ASP A 228 -15.35 12.65 2.31
N LYS A 229 -16.41 12.83 1.52
CA LYS A 229 -17.24 14.04 1.52
C LYS A 229 -18.23 14.12 2.68
N SER A 230 -18.51 12.99 3.32
CA SER A 230 -19.30 12.88 4.54
C SER A 230 -18.61 11.92 5.48
N TRP A 231 -18.75 12.14 6.79
CA TRP A 231 -18.09 11.29 7.78
C TRP A 231 -18.55 9.83 7.65
N LYS A 232 -17.58 8.92 7.66
CA LYS A 232 -17.79 7.48 7.69
C LYS A 232 -16.94 6.87 8.80
N ARG A 233 -17.51 5.93 9.52
CA ARG A 233 -16.77 5.15 10.52
C ARG A 233 -15.83 4.17 9.84
N VAL A 234 -14.60 4.05 10.34
CA VAL A 234 -13.68 2.98 9.94
C VAL A 234 -14.29 1.62 10.30
N VAL A 235 -14.39 0.73 9.32
CA VAL A 235 -14.94 -0.63 9.54
C VAL A 235 -13.80 -1.61 9.76
N PHE A 236 -13.77 -2.24 10.94
CA PHE A 236 -12.75 -3.23 11.29
C PHE A 236 -13.17 -4.61 10.80
N TYR A 237 -12.95 -4.86 9.50
CA TYR A 237 -13.23 -6.17 8.92
C TYR A 237 -12.33 -7.26 9.52
N ILE A 238 -12.91 -8.44 9.79
CA ILE A 238 -12.25 -9.56 10.48
C ILE A 238 -11.00 -10.10 9.76
N ASN A 239 -10.88 -9.84 8.47
CA ASN A 239 -9.72 -10.24 7.67
C ASN A 239 -8.48 -9.38 7.96
N HIS A 240 -8.62 -8.30 8.73
CA HIS A 240 -7.54 -7.42 9.19
C HIS A 240 -7.58 -7.26 10.72
N ASP A 241 -6.48 -6.83 11.34
CA ASP A 241 -6.43 -6.52 12.77
C ASP A 241 -5.91 -5.09 12.97
N PHE A 242 -6.80 -4.12 12.76
CA PHE A 242 -6.49 -2.69 12.91
C PHE A 242 -6.06 -2.32 14.34
N LYS A 243 -6.51 -3.06 15.36
CA LYS A 243 -6.09 -2.82 16.75
C LYS A 243 -4.61 -3.20 16.92
N LEU A 244 -4.21 -4.36 16.39
CA LEU A 244 -2.83 -4.80 16.38
C LEU A 244 -1.95 -3.86 15.55
N GLU A 245 -2.37 -3.50 14.33
CA GLU A 245 -1.63 -2.56 13.49
C GLU A 245 -1.40 -1.23 14.20
N ARG A 246 -2.45 -0.63 14.77
CA ARG A 246 -2.35 0.60 15.57
C ARG A 246 -1.35 0.47 16.72
N ALA A 247 -1.39 -0.64 17.45
CA ALA A 247 -0.47 -0.88 18.57
C ALA A 247 0.99 -0.98 18.10
N VAL A 248 1.23 -1.64 16.97
CA VAL A 248 2.56 -1.75 16.37
C VAL A 248 3.06 -0.39 15.89
N TRP A 249 2.25 0.41 15.21
CA TRP A 249 2.65 1.75 14.76
C TRP A 249 3.02 2.66 15.93
N LYS A 250 2.20 2.64 16.98
CA LYS A 250 2.50 3.38 18.20
C LYS A 250 3.82 2.92 18.83
N ARG A 251 4.03 1.61 18.95
CA ARG A 251 5.25 1.07 19.53
C ARG A 251 6.49 1.46 18.72
N LEU A 252 6.46 1.30 17.40
CA LEU A 252 7.56 1.69 16.52
C LEU A 252 7.85 3.20 16.60
N HIS A 253 6.81 4.02 16.81
CA HIS A 253 6.97 5.44 17.04
C HIS A 253 7.61 5.77 18.38
N ASP A 254 7.10 5.17 19.47
CA ASP A 254 7.62 5.38 20.82
C ASP A 254 9.08 4.90 20.96
N GLU A 255 9.46 3.85 20.23
CA GLU A 255 10.83 3.32 20.16
C GLU A 255 11.74 4.10 19.18
N GLY A 256 11.23 5.14 18.50
CA GLY A 256 12.00 5.97 17.57
C GLY A 256 12.40 5.29 16.25
N ILE A 257 11.79 4.15 15.92
CA ILE A 257 12.05 3.38 14.70
C ILE A 257 11.35 4.03 13.49
N ILE A 258 10.16 4.58 13.70
CA ILE A 258 9.46 5.42 12.71
C ILE A 258 9.00 6.72 13.35
N TRP A 259 8.74 7.73 12.54
CA TRP A 259 7.91 8.85 12.95
C TRP A 259 6.47 8.61 12.51
N LEU A 260 5.49 8.77 13.40
CA LEU A 260 4.07 8.56 13.10
C LEU A 260 3.32 9.88 13.24
N TYR A 261 2.68 10.33 12.15
CA TYR A 261 1.84 11.51 12.16
C TYR A 261 0.64 11.30 13.07
N GLN A 262 0.49 12.18 14.05
CA GLN A 262 -0.59 12.18 15.02
C GLN A 262 -1.15 13.60 15.15
N ARG A 263 -2.46 13.72 15.38
CA ARG A 263 -3.10 15.01 15.64
C ARG A 263 -3.34 15.18 17.14
N PRO A 264 -3.04 16.37 17.71
CA PRO A 264 -3.31 16.67 19.11
C PRO A 264 -4.73 16.28 19.50
N GLN A 265 -4.92 15.74 20.70
CA GLN A 265 -6.25 15.67 21.28
C GLN A 265 -6.64 17.10 21.64
N THR A 266 -7.68 17.63 20.99
CA THR A 266 -8.32 18.85 21.49
C THR A 266 -8.81 18.52 22.90
N ALA A 267 -8.32 19.25 23.91
CA ALA A 267 -8.89 19.17 25.25
C ALA A 267 -10.40 19.34 25.11
N LYS A 268 -11.18 18.42 25.70
CA LYS A 268 -12.61 18.64 25.85
C LYS A 268 -12.74 19.86 26.77
N ASN A 269 -13.08 21.01 26.19
CA ASN A 269 -13.66 22.11 26.97
C ASN A 269 -15.00 21.66 27.54
#